data_AF-A0A432QY95-F1
#
_entry.id   AF-A0A432QY95-F1
#
_cell.length_a   1.000
_cell.length_b   1.000
_cell.length_c   1.000
_cell.angle_alpha   90.00
_cell.angle_beta   90.00
_cell.angle_gamma   90.00
#
_symmetry.space_group_name_H-M   'P 1'
#
loop_
_entity.id
_entity.type
_entity.pdbx_description
1 polymer ?
#
loop_
_entity_poly.entity_id
_entity_poly.type
_entity_poly.pdbx_seq_one_letter_code
_entity_poly.pdbx_strand_id
1 'polypeptide(L)'
;MEFKSIIKAKPLGGWYIELINTDTGMSVVCDTIDEYMEKIQEMGAPYGPDIQVTWSQDEGVIPAYINEIRGLMRKYQEEAGLLDE
;
A
#
# COMPACT_ATOMS: atom_id res chain seq x y z
N MET A 1 -3.52 -9.84 -11.90
CA MET A 1 -2.14 -9.29 -11.84
C MET A 1 -1.69 -9.23 -10.39
N GLU A 2 -0.45 -9.60 -10.05
CA GLU A 2 0.03 -9.59 -8.66
C GLU A 2 0.92 -8.36 -8.38
N PHE A 3 0.64 -7.70 -7.26
CA PHE A 3 1.48 -6.66 -6.68
C PHE A 3 1.91 -7.05 -5.28
N LYS A 4 3.07 -6.57 -4.86
CA LYS A 4 3.56 -6.71 -3.48
C LYS A 4 3.65 -5.35 -2.83
N SER A 5 3.09 -5.24 -1.63
CA SER A 5 3.19 -4.06 -0.79
C SER A 5 4.03 -4.41 0.43
N ILE A 6 5.16 -3.71 0.60
CA ILE A 6 6.09 -3.94 1.69
C ILE A 6 6.13 -2.69 2.55
N ILE A 7 5.68 -2.80 3.80
CA ILE A 7 5.80 -1.74 4.78
C ILE A 7 7.24 -1.68 5.26
N LYS A 8 7.84 -0.49 5.26
CA LYS A 8 9.24 -0.26 5.66
C LYS A 8 9.34 0.91 6.62
N ALA A 9 10.27 0.82 7.58
CA ALA A 9 10.56 1.91 8.50
C ALA A 9 11.57 2.89 7.87
N LYS A 10 11.35 4.19 8.07
CA LYS A 10 12.28 5.24 7.65
C LYS A 10 13.43 5.40 8.66
N PRO A 11 14.65 5.72 8.22
CA PRO A 11 15.79 5.94 9.14
C PRO A 11 15.55 7.06 10.16
N LEU A 12 14.77 8.08 9.80
CA LEU A 12 14.46 9.24 10.65
C LEU A 12 13.14 9.09 11.43
N GLY A 13 12.55 7.90 11.42
CA GLY A 13 11.23 7.63 11.99
C GLY A 13 10.11 7.81 10.97
N GLY A 14 9.03 7.05 11.20
CA GLY A 14 7.90 6.93 10.27
C GLY A 14 8.04 5.71 9.37
N TRP A 15 7.09 5.57 8.46
CA TRP A 15 7.00 4.45 7.53
C TRP A 15 6.84 4.93 6.08
N TYR A 16 7.08 4.02 5.14
CA TYR A 16 6.66 4.11 3.76
C TYR A 16 6.22 2.73 3.28
N ILE A 17 5.47 2.69 2.18
CA ILE A 17 5.09 1.45 1.50
C ILE A 17 5.84 1.39 0.18
N GLU A 18 6.58 0.32 -0.04
CA GLU A 18 7.11 -0.01 -1.37
C GLU A 18 6.09 -0.90 -2.09
N LEU A 19 5.54 -0.40 -3.19
CA LEU A 19 4.63 -1.12 -4.07
C LEU A 19 5.40 -1.65 -5.28
N ILE A 20 5.34 -2.95 -5.51
CA ILE A 20 6.11 -3.66 -6.53
C ILE A 20 5.16 -4.38 -7.48
N ASN A 21 5.28 -4.11 -8.77
CA ASN A 21 4.66 -4.92 -9.82
C ASN A 21 5.51 -6.17 -10.05
N THR A 22 4.95 -7.37 -9.83
CA THR A 22 5.75 -8.61 -9.89
C THR A 22 6.04 -9.09 -11.31
N ASP A 23 5.31 -8.58 -12.30
CA ASP A 23 5.51 -8.89 -13.72
C ASP A 23 6.64 -8.04 -14.33
N THR A 24 6.62 -6.72 -14.07
CA THR A 24 7.62 -5.79 -14.64
C THR A 24 8.84 -5.58 -13.74
N GLY A 25 8.74 -5.91 -12.45
CA GLY A 25 9.75 -5.60 -11.44
C GLY A 25 9.82 -4.11 -11.07
N MET A 26 8.93 -3.27 -11.61
CA MET A 26 8.87 -1.85 -11.29
C MET A 26 8.39 -1.67 -9.84
N SER A 27 9.13 -0.88 -9.05
CA SER A 27 8.72 -0.48 -7.71
C SER A 27 8.57 1.03 -7.58
N VAL A 28 7.63 1.43 -6.72
CA VAL A 28 7.40 2.82 -6.34
C VAL A 28 7.31 2.93 -4.82
N VAL A 29 7.80 4.04 -4.27
CA VAL A 29 7.72 4.36 -2.84
C VAL A 29 6.53 5.28 -2.63
N CYS A 30 5.70 4.95 -1.64
CA CYS A 30 4.54 5.73 -1.24
C CYS A 30 4.71 6.13 0.22
N ASP A 31 4.71 7.43 0.50
CA ASP A 31 4.93 7.98 1.83
C ASP A 31 3.61 8.15 2.60
N THR A 32 2.47 8.04 1.92
CA THR A 32 1.11 8.14 2.47
C THR A 32 0.19 7.06 1.92
N ILE A 33 -0.98 6.86 2.55
CA ILE A 33 -2.01 5.95 2.03
C ILE A 33 -2.65 6.50 0.76
N ASP A 34 -2.86 7.81 0.66
CA ASP A 34 -3.43 8.44 -0.53
C ASP A 34 -2.54 8.20 -1.76
N GLU A 35 -1.23 8.47 -1.64
CA GLU A 35 -0.25 8.17 -2.68
C GLU A 35 -0.25 6.68 -3.04
N TYR A 36 -0.33 5.80 -2.05
CA TYR A 36 -0.37 4.36 -2.27
C TYR A 36 -1.61 3.94 -3.09
N MET A 37 -2.78 4.47 -2.77
CA MET A 37 -4.02 4.16 -3.47
C MET A 37 -4.01 4.70 -4.91
N GLU A 38 -3.50 5.92 -5.11
CA GLU A 38 -3.28 6.48 -6.45
C GLU A 38 -2.34 5.60 -7.27
N LYS A 39 -1.18 5.21 -6.71
CA LYS A 39 -0.20 4.39 -7.41
C LYS A 39 -0.72 3.00 -7.72
N ILE A 40 -1.51 2.39 -6.84
CA ILE A 40 -2.19 1.12 -7.15
C ILE A 40 -3.12 1.26 -8.34
N GLN A 41 -3.91 2.33 -8.41
CA GLN A 41 -4.83 2.55 -9.53
C GLN A 41 -4.08 2.81 -10.82
N GLU A 42 -3.05 3.66 -10.80
CA GLU A 42 -2.22 3.98 -11.95
C GLU A 42 -1.47 2.76 -12.50
N MET A 43 -0.81 2.00 -11.61
CA MET A 43 -0.06 0.80 -12.00
C MET A 43 -1.00 -0.36 -12.35
N GLY A 44 -2.18 -0.42 -11.75
CA GLY A 44 -3.19 -1.45 -11.99
C GLY A 44 -4.04 -1.21 -13.24
N ALA A 45 -4.21 0.03 -13.69
CA ALA A 45 -5.10 0.40 -14.79
C ALA A 45 -4.91 -0.41 -16.08
N PRO A 46 -3.66 -0.74 -16.53
CA PRO A 46 -3.46 -1.56 -17.73
C PRO A 46 -3.95 -3.01 -17.60
N TYR A 47 -4.12 -3.50 -16.37
CA TYR A 47 -4.47 -4.90 -16.07
C TYR A 47 -5.95 -5.10 -15.73
N GLY A 48 -6.73 -4.01 -15.67
CA GLY A 48 -8.15 -4.05 -15.33
C GLY A 48 -8.40 -4.25 -13.82
N PRO A 49 -9.64 -4.62 -13.42
CA PRO A 49 -10.03 -4.69 -12.01
C PRO A 49 -9.42 -5.90 -11.26
N ASP A 50 -8.85 -6.87 -11.98
CA ASP A 50 -8.33 -8.11 -11.40
C ASP A 50 -6.85 -7.94 -11.01
N ILE A 51 -6.62 -7.09 -10.02
CA ILE A 51 -5.33 -6.96 -9.35
C ILE A 51 -5.40 -7.57 -7.96
N GLN A 52 -4.38 -8.32 -7.59
CA GLN A 52 -4.20 -8.91 -6.28
C GLN A 52 -2.98 -8.28 -5.63
N VAL A 53 -3.13 -7.85 -4.38
CA VAL A 53 -2.04 -7.20 -3.63
C VAL A 53 -1.70 -8.04 -2.40
N THR A 54 -0.47 -8.53 -2.35
CA THR A 54 0.06 -9.25 -1.19
C THR A 54 0.81 -8.28 -0.28
N TRP A 55 0.45 -8.26 1.00
CA TRP A 55 1.07 -7.38 1.98
C TRP A 55 2.13 -8.11 2.80
N SER A 56 3.22 -7.41 3.07
CA SER A 56 4.28 -7.86 3.97
C SER A 56 4.92 -6.66 4.68
N GLN A 57 5.82 -6.92 5.61
CA GLN A 57 6.58 -5.89 6.32
C GLN A 57 8.05 -6.28 6.37
N ASP A 58 8.91 -5.27 6.37
CA ASP A 58 10.36 -5.45 6.47
C ASP A 58 10.83 -5.51 7.93
N GLU A 59 12.08 -5.93 8.12
CA GLU A 59 12.70 -5.98 9.45
C GLU A 59 12.79 -4.57 10.04
N GLY A 60 12.32 -4.41 11.29
CA GLY A 60 12.35 -3.13 12.01
C GLY A 60 11.06 -2.30 11.93
N VAL A 61 10.02 -2.75 11.22
CA VAL A 61 8.69 -2.14 11.31
C VAL A 61 8.09 -2.39 12.68
N ILE A 62 7.78 -1.31 13.40
CA ILE A 62 7.15 -1.40 14.72
C ILE A 62 5.62 -1.59 14.62
N PRO A 63 4.98 -2.25 15.60
CA PRO A 63 3.53 -2.48 15.59
C PRO A 63 2.68 -1.21 15.47
N ALA A 64 3.17 -0.08 15.98
CA ALA A 64 2.48 1.20 15.88
C ALA A 64 2.25 1.62 14.42
N TYR A 65 3.25 1.44 13.53
CA TYR A 65 3.12 1.79 12.11
C TYR A 65 2.10 0.90 11.39
N ILE A 66 2.07 -0.39 11.71
CA ILE A 66 1.07 -1.32 11.13
C ILE A 66 -0.34 -0.89 11.53
N ASN A 67 -0.55 -0.56 12.80
CA ASN A 67 -1.85 -0.13 13.31
C ASN A 67 -2.28 1.21 12.70
N GLU A 68 -1.34 2.14 12.53
CA GLU A 68 -1.56 3.42 11.87
C GLU A 68 -1.99 3.22 10.41
N ILE A 69 -1.24 2.44 9.63
CA ILE A 69 -1.56 2.09 8.24
C ILE A 69 -2.94 1.46 8.13
N ARG A 70 -3.28 0.50 9.01
CA ARG A 70 -4.61 -0.13 9.03
C ARG A 70 -5.72 0.88 9.31
N GLY A 71 -5.51 1.79 10.25
CA GLY A 71 -6.45 2.86 10.57
C GLY A 71 -6.66 3.82 9.40
N LEU A 72 -5.56 4.21 8.74
CA LEU A 72 -5.60 5.09 7.55
C LEU A 72 -6.27 4.40 6.35
N MET A 73 -5.96 3.13 6.09
CA MET A 73 -6.62 2.34 5.03
C MET A 73 -8.12 2.21 5.29
N ARG A 74 -8.52 1.94 6.54
CA ARG A 74 -9.94 1.88 6.91
C ARG A 74 -10.62 3.23 6.68
N LYS A 75 -10.00 4.32 7.14
CA LYS A 75 -10.51 5.68 6.95
C LYS A 75 -10.68 6.01 5.46
N TYR A 76 -9.69 5.67 4.63
CA TYR A 76 -9.79 5.85 3.18
C TYR A 76 -10.99 5.08 2.61
N GLN A 77 -11.19 3.82 3.03
CA GLN A 77 -12.34 3.02 2.58
C GLN A 77 -13.68 3.61 3.04
N GLU A 78 -13.76 4.16 4.26
CA GLU A 78 -14.94 4.88 4.76
C GLU A 78 -15.24 6.12 3.91
N GLU A 79 -14.22 6.95 3.65
CA GLU A 79 -14.35 8.18 2.88
C GLU A 79 -14.68 7.91 1.39
N ALA A 80 -14.15 6.82 0.83
CA ALA A 80 -14.44 6.37 -0.52
C ALA A 80 -15.80 5.66 -0.65
N GLY A 81 -16.54 5.43 0.45
CA GLY A 81 -17.80 4.71 0.44
C GLY A 81 -17.67 3.23 0.06
N LEU A 82 -16.50 2.63 0.32
CA LEU A 82 -16.20 1.22 0.02
C LEU A 82 -16.48 0.28 1.19
N LEU A 83 -16.79 0.82 2.38
CA LEU A 83 -17.33 0.06 3.49
C LEU A 83 -18.86 0.09 3.42
N ASP A 84 -19.44 -0.81 2.63
CA ASP A 84 -20.85 -1.19 2.79
C ASP A 84 -20.96 -2.19 3.95
N GLU A 85 -21.96 -1.97 4.82
CA GLU A 85 -22.23 -2.66 6.10
C GLU A 85 -22.32 -4.20 6.03
#